data_AF-A0A955ZHB4-F1
#
_entry.id   AF-A0A955ZHB4-F1
#
_cell.length_a   1.000
_cell.length_b   1.000
_cell.length_c   1.000
_cell.angle_alpha   90.00
_cell.angle_beta   90.00
_cell.angle_gamma   90.00
#
_symmetry.space_group_name_H-M   'P 1'
#
loop_
_entity.id
_entity.type
_entity.pdbx_description
1 polymer ?
#
loop_
_entity_poly.entity_id
_entity_poly.type
_entity_poly.pdbx_seq_one_letter_code
_entity_poly.pdbx_strand_id
1 'polypeptide(L)'
;MNTTLLQNWSVLPRQRLFTIVALAALGTPAGGCGGVTSSATQAGGSAGVDAGGSAGTSVGGGGSGAVGGTGASGGWTSCTESSECTLFANNCCGGYCQATSLSSFTALSWKDVSQFEAQNCSTNVACPDCVSFPQPDYVALCVAGSCTAVDIGQSELSACTSDSDCKLRWGTHCCEDCTPPEPFSEQSLTAVSVKADVTGELCGAQPPPCCAPAAYPKGAVAWCNAGHCDVAFALGN
;
A
#
# COMPACT_ATOMS: atom_id res chain seq x y z
N MET A 1 -35.64 26.68 -36.49
CA MET A 1 -34.24 26.72 -36.93
C MET A 1 -33.39 27.03 -35.71
N ASN A 2 -32.89 26.01 -35.02
CA ASN A 2 -31.77 26.16 -34.10
C ASN A 2 -31.18 24.77 -33.87
N THR A 3 -30.02 24.52 -34.47
CA THR A 3 -29.35 23.22 -34.53
C THR A 3 -28.21 23.25 -33.53
N THR A 4 -28.40 22.64 -32.36
CA THR A 4 -27.36 22.55 -31.33
C THR A 4 -26.52 21.29 -31.55
N LEU A 5 -25.24 21.50 -31.88
CA LEU A 5 -24.21 20.50 -32.11
C LEU A 5 -23.93 19.67 -30.86
N LEU A 6 -24.09 18.35 -30.97
CA LEU A 6 -23.52 17.35 -30.07
C LEU A 6 -22.04 17.15 -30.42
N GLN A 7 -21.13 17.59 -29.55
CA GLN A 7 -19.71 17.24 -29.64
C GLN A 7 -19.48 15.88 -29.00
N ASN A 8 -19.23 14.91 -29.87
CA ASN A 8 -18.87 13.53 -29.61
C ASN A 8 -17.38 13.46 -29.22
N TRP A 9 -17.09 13.19 -27.94
CA TRP A 9 -15.73 12.94 -27.46
C TRP A 9 -15.45 11.45 -27.54
N SER A 10 -15.02 11.00 -28.71
CA SER A 10 -14.43 9.68 -28.90
C SER A 10 -13.01 9.70 -28.34
N VAL A 11 -12.85 9.28 -27.08
CA VAL A 11 -11.55 8.97 -26.50
C VAL A 11 -11.06 7.68 -27.15
N LEU A 12 -10.24 7.80 -28.20
CA LEU A 12 -9.54 6.68 -28.80
C LEU A 12 -8.53 6.13 -27.77
N PRO A 13 -8.51 4.82 -27.48
CA PRO A 13 -7.43 4.22 -26.71
C PRO A 13 -6.14 4.33 -27.51
N ARG A 14 -5.12 4.95 -26.92
CA ARG A 14 -3.74 4.96 -27.43
C ARG A 14 -3.25 3.52 -27.51
N GLN A 15 -3.42 2.87 -28.66
CA GLN A 15 -2.69 1.66 -29.00
C GLN A 15 -1.20 2.03 -29.14
N ARG A 16 -0.44 1.86 -28.05
CA ARG A 16 1.02 1.85 -28.14
C ARG A 16 1.43 0.47 -28.63
N LEU A 17 1.74 0.38 -29.92
CA LEU A 17 2.49 -0.72 -30.51
C LEU A 17 3.75 -0.94 -29.67
N PHE A 18 3.81 -2.05 -28.93
CA PHE A 18 5.06 -2.52 -28.33
C PHE A 18 5.93 -3.09 -29.45
N THR A 19 6.88 -2.30 -29.93
CA THR A 19 7.96 -2.79 -30.80
C THR A 19 8.84 -3.71 -29.97
N ILE A 20 8.68 -5.02 -30.16
CA ILE A 20 9.56 -6.05 -29.58
C ILE A 20 10.93 -5.93 -30.28
N VAL A 21 11.89 -5.26 -29.63
CA VAL A 21 13.29 -5.29 -30.04
C VAL A 21 13.88 -6.60 -29.51
N ALA A 22 13.98 -7.61 -30.38
CA ALA A 22 14.70 -8.84 -30.10
C ALA A 22 16.20 -8.54 -30.03
N LEU A 23 16.73 -8.33 -28.82
CA LEU A 23 18.17 -8.25 -28.58
C LEU A 23 18.74 -9.67 -28.48
N ALA A 24 19.34 -10.15 -29.57
CA ALA A 24 20.16 -11.34 -29.57
C ALA A 24 21.51 -11.02 -28.90
N ALA A 25 21.68 -11.41 -27.63
CA ALA A 25 22.96 -11.34 -26.94
C ALA A 25 23.69 -12.69 -27.03
N LEU A 26 24.66 -12.76 -27.95
CA LEU A 26 25.72 -13.75 -27.99
C LEU A 26 26.87 -13.29 -27.07
N GLY A 27 27.39 -14.19 -26.24
CA GLY A 27 28.78 -14.11 -25.78
C GLY A 27 29.01 -14.25 -24.27
N THR A 28 29.29 -15.49 -23.83
CA THR A 28 30.22 -15.78 -22.73
C THR A 28 31.66 -15.74 -23.27
N PRO A 29 32.65 -15.32 -22.46
CA PRO A 29 33.48 -16.34 -21.82
C PRO A 29 33.99 -16.01 -20.39
N ALA A 30 34.55 -17.07 -19.81
CA ALA A 30 35.11 -17.28 -18.49
C ALA A 30 36.20 -16.30 -17.99
N GLY A 31 36.39 -16.30 -16.66
CA GLY A 31 37.71 -16.09 -16.06
C GLY A 31 37.69 -15.47 -14.66
N GLY A 32 38.21 -16.19 -13.65
CA GLY A 32 38.72 -15.57 -12.43
C GLY A 32 38.55 -16.39 -11.15
N CYS A 33 39.51 -17.26 -10.86
CA CYS A 33 39.75 -17.79 -9.51
C CYS A 33 40.90 -16.99 -8.87
N GLY A 34 40.68 -16.51 -7.65
CA GLY A 34 41.70 -15.94 -6.74
C GLY A 34 40.98 -15.23 -5.60
N GLY A 35 41.14 -15.52 -4.32
CA GLY A 35 42.18 -16.25 -3.61
C GLY A 35 42.45 -15.44 -2.32
N VAL A 36 42.16 -16.05 -1.17
CA VAL A 36 42.75 -15.93 0.20
C VAL A 36 43.13 -14.51 0.74
N THR A 37 42.92 -14.12 2.00
CA THR A 37 43.44 -14.68 3.26
C THR A 37 42.80 -14.01 4.48
N SER A 38 42.85 -14.76 5.59
CA SER A 38 42.55 -14.50 6.99
C SER A 38 43.07 -13.19 7.62
N SER A 39 42.46 -12.84 8.78
CA SER A 39 43.03 -12.23 10.03
C SER A 39 42.07 -11.15 10.56
N ALA A 40 41.84 -10.88 11.85
CA ALA A 40 42.08 -11.50 13.16
C ALA A 40 41.43 -10.53 14.18
N THR A 41 40.90 -11.07 15.27
CA THR A 41 40.96 -10.54 16.66
C THR A 41 40.70 -9.05 16.98
N GLN A 42 39.65 -8.78 17.78
CA GLN A 42 39.65 -8.00 19.04
C GLN A 42 38.23 -8.05 19.65
N ALA A 43 37.95 -8.70 20.78
CA ALA A 43 38.41 -8.48 22.16
C ALA A 43 38.00 -7.12 22.77
N GLY A 44 36.95 -7.16 23.61
CA GLY A 44 36.92 -6.49 24.91
C GLY A 44 36.59 -4.99 24.96
N GLY A 45 35.50 -4.64 25.65
CA GLY A 45 35.24 -3.28 26.11
C GLY A 45 33.98 -3.19 26.98
N SER A 46 34.17 -3.24 28.30
CA SER A 46 33.15 -3.05 29.32
C SER A 46 32.91 -1.56 29.62
N ALA A 47 31.68 -1.25 30.06
CA ALA A 47 31.27 -0.17 30.97
C ALA A 47 31.64 1.30 30.65
N GLY A 48 30.59 2.09 30.41
CA GLY A 48 30.58 3.54 30.58
C GLY A 48 29.19 3.99 31.03
N VAL A 49 29.05 4.28 32.31
CA VAL A 49 27.91 5.02 32.89
C VAL A 49 28.25 6.50 32.78
N ASP A 50 27.48 7.27 32.03
CA ASP A 50 27.52 8.73 32.11
C ASP A 50 26.10 9.28 32.25
N ALA A 51 25.83 9.73 33.46
CA ALA A 51 24.77 10.67 33.78
C ALA A 51 25.21 12.08 33.33
N GLY A 52 24.29 12.86 32.76
CA GLY A 52 24.54 14.29 32.56
C GLY A 52 23.72 14.87 31.42
N GLY A 53 22.61 15.53 31.74
CA GLY A 53 21.69 16.08 30.75
C GLY A 53 22.20 17.31 30.00
N SER A 54 21.37 17.80 29.09
CA SER A 54 21.12 19.23 28.87
C SER A 54 19.91 19.40 27.96
N ALA A 55 18.98 20.23 28.40
CA ALA A 55 17.90 20.77 27.58
C ALA A 55 18.49 21.55 26.40
N GLY A 56 18.21 21.11 25.18
CA GLY A 56 18.60 21.77 23.94
C GLY A 56 17.37 22.11 23.12
N THR A 57 16.75 23.24 23.42
CA THR A 57 15.72 23.87 22.58
C THR A 57 16.39 24.29 21.27
N SER A 58 16.05 23.65 20.15
CA SER A 58 16.35 24.17 18.82
C SER A 58 15.06 24.40 18.05
N VAL A 59 14.79 25.69 17.90
CA VAL A 59 13.84 26.31 17.00
C VAL A 59 14.29 26.15 15.54
N GLY A 60 13.32 25.93 14.64
CA GLY A 60 13.41 26.42 13.26
C GLY A 60 13.63 25.36 12.18
N GLY A 61 12.54 24.93 11.55
CA GLY A 61 12.57 24.21 10.27
C GLY A 61 11.16 24.22 9.66
N GLY A 62 10.86 25.22 8.85
CA GLY A 62 9.57 25.34 8.15
C GLY A 62 9.40 24.21 7.14
N GLY A 63 8.34 23.43 7.31
CA GLY A 63 7.86 22.42 6.38
C GLY A 63 6.36 22.60 6.19
N SER A 64 5.96 22.82 4.95
CA SER A 64 4.66 23.27 4.51
C SER A 64 3.51 22.30 4.84
N GLY A 65 2.44 22.84 5.43
CA GLY A 65 1.07 22.52 5.01
C GLY A 65 0.48 21.18 5.46
N ALA A 66 0.51 20.86 6.75
CA ALA A 66 -0.50 19.95 7.30
C ALA A 66 -1.84 20.69 7.34
N VAL A 67 -2.73 20.36 6.40
CA VAL A 67 -4.12 20.82 6.40
C VAL A 67 -4.78 20.43 7.72
N GLY A 68 -5.30 21.44 8.42
CA GLY A 68 -5.78 21.34 9.78
C GLY A 68 -7.08 20.55 9.92
N GLY A 69 -7.07 19.63 10.88
CA GLY A 69 -8.25 19.12 11.56
C GLY A 69 -8.15 19.42 13.05
N THR A 70 -8.38 20.67 13.47
CA THR A 70 -8.52 21.03 14.88
C THR A 70 -9.92 20.67 15.36
N GLY A 71 -10.08 19.43 15.80
CA GLY A 71 -11.32 18.91 16.38
C GLY A 71 -11.03 17.75 17.33
N ALA A 72 -10.67 18.08 18.57
CA ALA A 72 -10.85 17.28 19.79
C ALA A 72 -10.63 15.76 19.74
N SER A 73 -9.44 15.33 20.18
CA SER A 73 -9.26 14.35 21.27
C SER A 73 -10.25 13.18 21.35
N GLY A 74 -10.12 12.23 20.44
CA GLY A 74 -10.18 10.81 20.81
C GLY A 74 -8.82 10.25 20.43
N GLY A 75 -8.14 9.54 21.33
CA GLY A 75 -6.86 8.86 21.03
C GLY A 75 -7.01 7.69 20.04
N TRP A 76 -7.95 7.81 19.11
CA TRP A 76 -8.47 6.79 18.23
C TRP A 76 -7.54 6.47 17.08
N THR A 77 -6.72 7.44 16.67
CA THR A 77 -5.72 7.22 15.63
C THR A 77 -4.35 6.91 16.21
N SER A 78 -4.18 6.86 17.54
CA SER A 78 -2.87 6.59 18.12
C SER A 78 -2.39 5.18 17.78
N CYS A 79 -1.14 5.08 17.34
CA CYS A 79 -0.51 3.80 17.02
C CYS A 79 0.99 3.83 17.33
N THR A 80 1.54 2.65 17.57
CA THR A 80 3.00 2.41 17.62
C THR A 80 3.47 1.72 16.34
N GLU A 81 2.62 0.85 15.78
CA GLU A 81 2.91 0.05 14.57
C GLU A 81 1.69 0.06 13.64
N SER A 82 1.90 -0.14 12.34
CA SER A 82 0.80 -0.17 11.35
C SER A 82 -0.16 -1.34 11.56
N SER A 83 0.29 -2.43 12.18
CA SER A 83 -0.56 -3.56 12.57
C SER A 83 -1.65 -3.16 13.59
N GLU A 84 -1.48 -2.01 14.25
CA GLU A 84 -2.49 -1.44 15.14
C GLU A 84 -3.57 -0.66 14.38
N CYS A 85 -3.37 -0.38 13.10
CA CYS A 85 -4.23 0.48 12.29
C CYS A 85 -5.16 -0.31 11.38
N THR A 86 -6.37 0.20 11.19
CA THR A 86 -7.37 -0.34 10.28
C THR A 86 -8.16 0.79 9.61
N LEU A 87 -8.70 0.52 8.43
CA LEU A 87 -9.58 1.46 7.73
C LEU A 87 -11.02 1.22 8.14
N PHE A 88 -11.68 2.28 8.59
CA PHE A 88 -13.11 2.30 8.86
C PHE A 88 -13.79 3.20 7.85
N ALA A 89 -14.84 2.71 7.19
CA ALA A 89 -15.61 3.55 6.28
C ALA A 89 -16.37 4.61 7.07
N ASN A 90 -16.39 5.86 6.58
CA ASN A 90 -17.05 7.00 7.24
C ASN A 90 -18.58 6.90 7.27
N ASN A 91 -19.14 5.80 6.75
CA ASN A 91 -20.55 5.49 6.81
C ASN A 91 -20.75 4.14 7.53
N CYS A 92 -21.87 4.04 8.23
CA CYS A 92 -22.22 2.87 9.05
C CYS A 92 -22.53 1.60 8.25
N CYS A 93 -22.62 1.75 6.93
CA CYS A 93 -22.83 0.66 6.00
C CYS A 93 -21.55 0.40 5.21
N GLY A 94 -20.37 0.55 5.84
CA GLY A 94 -19.08 0.06 5.35
C GLY A 94 -18.66 0.47 3.92
N GLY A 95 -19.27 1.51 3.33
CA GLY A 95 -19.06 1.85 1.92
C GLY A 95 -19.53 0.76 0.94
N TYR A 96 -20.38 -0.17 1.39
CA TYR A 96 -20.59 -1.47 0.74
C TYR A 96 -21.14 -1.42 -0.69
N CYS A 97 -21.67 -0.29 -1.17
CA CYS A 97 -22.42 -0.30 -2.43
C CYS A 97 -21.78 0.46 -3.59
N GLN A 98 -20.63 1.13 -3.40
CA GLN A 98 -19.99 1.92 -4.45
C GLN A 98 -18.47 1.94 -4.29
N ALA A 99 -17.76 2.12 -5.42
CA ALA A 99 -16.36 2.51 -5.40
C ALA A 99 -16.23 3.78 -4.55
N THR A 100 -15.47 3.67 -3.47
CA THR A 100 -15.41 4.67 -2.43
C THR A 100 -14.02 5.30 -2.51
N SER A 101 -13.91 6.63 -2.52
CA SER A 101 -12.59 7.29 -2.53
C SER A 101 -11.90 7.16 -1.18
N LEU A 102 -10.56 7.30 -1.14
CA LEU A 102 -9.78 7.25 0.11
C LEU A 102 -10.33 8.19 1.21
N SER A 103 -10.85 9.36 0.82
CA SER A 103 -11.45 10.36 1.74
C SER A 103 -12.70 9.87 2.50
N SER A 104 -13.29 8.78 2.05
CA SER A 104 -14.45 8.17 2.70
C SER A 104 -14.06 7.10 3.71
N PHE A 105 -12.77 6.92 3.97
CA PHE A 105 -12.25 6.10 5.05
C PHE A 105 -11.60 6.98 6.12
N THR A 106 -11.70 6.54 7.37
CA THR A 106 -10.91 7.03 8.49
C THR A 106 -10.01 5.90 8.94
N ALA A 107 -8.71 6.16 9.01
CA ALA A 107 -7.77 5.23 9.62
C ALA A 107 -7.86 5.34 11.14
N LEU A 108 -8.07 4.21 11.80
CA LEU A 108 -8.27 4.12 13.25
C LEU A 108 -7.37 3.04 13.83
N SER A 109 -7.08 3.14 15.11
CA SER A 109 -6.56 2.03 15.88
C SER A 109 -7.65 0.97 16.04
N TRP A 110 -7.34 -0.30 15.81
CA TRP A 110 -8.34 -1.38 15.91
C TRP A 110 -9.02 -1.44 17.28
N LYS A 111 -8.33 -1.00 18.35
CA LYS A 111 -8.88 -0.93 19.72
C LYS A 111 -10.04 0.06 19.86
N ASP A 112 -10.06 1.09 19.02
CA ASP A 112 -11.01 2.19 19.10
C ASP A 112 -12.15 2.08 18.06
N VAL A 113 -12.10 1.09 17.16
CA VAL A 113 -13.14 0.88 16.11
C VAL A 113 -14.53 0.76 16.70
N SER A 114 -14.71 -0.05 17.75
CA SER A 114 -16.03 -0.25 18.37
C SER A 114 -16.61 1.03 19.01
N GLN A 115 -15.75 1.86 19.60
CA GLN A 115 -16.15 3.14 20.18
C GLN A 115 -16.43 4.17 19.09
N PHE A 116 -15.60 4.20 18.05
CA PHE A 116 -15.83 5.01 16.86
C PHE A 116 -17.18 4.68 16.23
N GLU A 117 -17.45 3.40 16.01
CA GLU A 117 -18.71 2.94 15.45
C GLU A 117 -19.89 3.32 16.34
N ALA A 118 -19.83 3.04 17.65
CA ALA A 118 -20.91 3.40 18.58
C ALA A 118 -21.20 4.91 18.62
N GLN A 119 -20.19 5.76 18.38
CA GLN A 119 -20.36 7.22 18.36
C GLN A 119 -20.84 7.75 17.00
N ASN A 120 -20.35 7.17 15.90
CA ASN A 120 -20.62 7.67 14.55
C ASN A 120 -21.82 6.96 13.90
N CYS A 121 -22.25 5.82 14.45
CA CYS A 121 -23.35 5.02 13.93
C CYS A 121 -24.51 4.93 14.90
N SER A 122 -25.69 5.33 14.42
CA SER A 122 -26.92 5.08 15.14
C SER A 122 -27.20 3.58 15.15
N THR A 123 -27.74 3.07 16.26
CA THR A 123 -27.88 1.63 16.53
C THR A 123 -28.89 0.89 15.63
N ASN A 124 -29.42 1.51 14.57
CA ASN A 124 -30.46 0.95 13.71
C ASN A 124 -30.39 1.45 12.25
N VAL A 125 -29.18 1.53 11.67
CA VAL A 125 -29.08 1.78 10.23
C VAL A 125 -29.31 0.46 9.49
N ALA A 126 -30.48 0.31 8.86
CA ALA A 126 -30.72 -0.78 7.93
C ALA A 126 -29.85 -0.54 6.68
N CYS A 127 -28.74 -1.27 6.57
CA CYS A 127 -27.89 -1.22 5.41
C CYS A 127 -28.51 -2.06 4.28
N PRO A 128 -28.58 -1.54 3.04
CA PRO A 128 -29.06 -2.34 1.91
C PRO A 128 -28.12 -3.52 1.66
N ASP A 129 -28.67 -4.64 1.23
CA ASP A 129 -27.88 -5.74 0.70
C ASP A 129 -27.17 -5.27 -0.57
N CYS A 130 -25.85 -5.18 -0.53
CA CYS A 130 -25.04 -4.85 -1.69
C CYS A 130 -23.74 -5.65 -1.72
N VAL A 131 -23.23 -5.84 -2.93
CA VAL A 131 -21.97 -6.55 -3.18
C VAL A 131 -20.83 -5.66 -2.69
N SER A 132 -20.05 -6.14 -1.74
CA SER A 132 -18.86 -5.42 -1.29
C SER A 132 -17.87 -5.25 -2.45
N PHE A 133 -17.40 -4.02 -2.65
CA PHE A 133 -16.33 -3.71 -3.58
C PHE A 133 -15.04 -3.56 -2.76
N PRO A 134 -14.23 -4.63 -2.61
CA PRO A 134 -12.94 -4.50 -1.94
C PRO A 134 -12.14 -3.40 -2.65
N GLN A 135 -11.57 -2.50 -1.86
CA GLN A 135 -10.62 -1.50 -2.33
C GLN A 135 -9.24 -2.03 -1.96
N PRO A 136 -8.60 -2.84 -2.83
CA PRO A 136 -7.40 -3.55 -2.46
C PRO A 136 -6.28 -2.54 -2.20
N ASP A 137 -6.28 -1.39 -2.87
CA ASP A 137 -5.16 -0.44 -2.81
C ASP A 137 -5.17 0.45 -1.56
N TYR A 138 -6.20 0.41 -0.72
CA TYR A 138 -6.27 1.27 0.46
C TYR A 138 -5.85 0.53 1.72
N VAL A 139 -4.93 1.16 2.47
CA VAL A 139 -4.42 0.63 3.74
C VAL A 139 -4.40 1.70 4.82
N ALA A 140 -4.33 1.26 6.08
CA ALA A 140 -4.05 2.13 7.20
C ALA A 140 -2.62 1.87 7.68
N LEU A 141 -1.76 2.89 7.68
CA LEU A 141 -0.38 2.79 8.16
C LEU A 141 -0.17 3.67 9.39
N CYS A 142 0.75 3.27 10.26
CA CYS A 142 1.15 4.10 11.39
C CYS A 142 2.23 5.10 10.95
N VAL A 143 1.83 6.34 10.70
CA VAL A 143 2.73 7.42 10.27
C VAL A 143 2.88 8.43 11.39
N ALA A 144 4.12 8.59 11.88
CA ALA A 144 4.44 9.51 12.97
C ALA A 144 3.56 9.33 14.23
N GLY A 145 3.25 8.08 14.59
CA GLY A 145 2.42 7.74 15.75
C GLY A 145 0.91 7.91 15.56
N SER A 146 0.46 8.13 14.31
CA SER A 146 -0.95 8.22 13.96
C SER A 146 -1.32 7.31 12.78
N CYS A 147 -2.41 6.56 12.92
CA CYS A 147 -3.03 5.81 11.84
C CYS A 147 -3.46 6.77 10.73
N THR A 148 -2.97 6.52 9.54
CA THR A 148 -3.18 7.33 8.34
C THR A 148 -3.67 6.45 7.21
N ALA A 149 -4.73 6.86 6.53
CA ALA A 149 -5.23 6.17 5.34
C ALA A 149 -4.28 6.47 4.17
N VAL A 150 -3.82 5.41 3.50
CA VAL A 150 -2.84 5.48 2.40
C VAL A 150 -3.39 4.73 1.21
N ASP A 151 -3.28 5.35 0.04
CA ASP A 151 -3.47 4.69 -1.26
C ASP A 151 -2.13 4.13 -1.73
N ILE A 152 -2.01 2.81 -1.77
CA ILE A 152 -0.79 2.12 -2.20
C ILE A 152 -0.40 2.55 -3.59
N GLY A 153 -1.36 2.62 -4.53
CA GLY A 153 -1.13 2.94 -5.94
C GLY A 153 -0.58 4.36 -6.18
N GLN A 154 -0.55 5.21 -5.15
CA GLN A 154 0.02 6.57 -5.20
C GLN A 154 1.12 6.78 -4.14
N SER A 155 1.52 5.74 -3.42
CA SER A 155 2.51 5.81 -2.33
C SER A 155 3.89 5.31 -2.77
N GLU A 156 4.89 5.51 -1.90
CA GLU A 156 6.23 4.91 -2.07
C GLU A 156 6.21 3.38 -2.09
N LEU A 157 5.16 2.74 -1.53
CA LEU A 157 5.01 1.27 -1.54
C LEU A 157 4.80 0.72 -2.96
N SER A 158 4.33 1.53 -3.90
CA SER A 158 4.19 1.17 -5.31
C SER A 158 5.23 1.86 -6.20
N ALA A 159 6.16 2.65 -5.66
CA ALA A 159 7.12 3.39 -6.49
C ALA A 159 7.95 2.47 -7.40
N CYS A 160 8.03 2.82 -8.69
CA CYS A 160 8.72 2.03 -9.71
C CYS A 160 9.39 2.92 -10.76
N THR A 161 10.40 2.36 -11.43
CA THR A 161 11.02 2.96 -12.62
C THR A 161 10.81 2.11 -13.87
N SER A 162 10.59 0.81 -13.69
CA SER A 162 10.39 -0.19 -14.74
C SER A 162 9.43 -1.28 -14.27
N ASP A 163 8.84 -2.04 -15.22
CA ASP A 163 7.91 -3.13 -14.90
C ASP A 163 8.52 -4.20 -13.99
N SER A 164 9.84 -4.43 -14.08
CA SER A 164 10.55 -5.37 -13.20
C SER A 164 10.65 -4.91 -11.75
N ASP A 165 10.35 -3.65 -11.46
CA ASP A 165 10.25 -3.15 -10.09
C ASP A 165 8.90 -3.50 -9.44
N CYS A 166 7.95 -4.07 -10.19
CA CYS A 166 6.61 -4.33 -9.72
C CYS A 166 6.33 -5.83 -9.55
N LYS A 167 5.56 -6.18 -8.52
CA LYS A 167 5.01 -7.52 -8.33
C LYS A 167 3.53 -7.44 -7.96
N LEU A 168 2.77 -8.46 -8.38
CA LEU A 168 1.40 -8.65 -7.94
C LEU A 168 1.37 -9.13 -6.48
N ARG A 169 0.24 -8.86 -5.82
CA ARG A 169 -0.05 -9.29 -4.47
C ARG A 169 -1.56 -9.51 -4.31
N TRP A 170 -1.97 -10.53 -3.55
CA TRP A 170 -3.35 -10.67 -3.09
C TRP A 170 -3.62 -9.75 -1.90
N GLY A 171 -4.53 -8.80 -2.09
CA GLY A 171 -4.97 -7.87 -1.06
C GLY A 171 -3.84 -7.06 -0.42
N THR A 172 -4.19 -6.39 0.67
CA THR A 172 -3.29 -5.50 1.42
C THR A 172 -3.27 -5.76 2.92
N HIS A 173 -3.66 -6.97 3.29
CA HIS A 173 -3.42 -7.48 4.64
C HIS A 173 -1.93 -7.75 4.84
N CYS A 174 -1.52 -7.91 6.09
CA CYS A 174 -0.13 -8.21 6.44
C CYS A 174 0.46 -9.39 5.64
N CYS A 175 -0.29 -10.49 5.50
CA CYS A 175 0.02 -11.59 4.59
C CYS A 175 -0.86 -11.52 3.33
N GLU A 176 -0.39 -12.11 2.24
CA GLU A 176 -1.25 -12.41 1.10
C GLU A 176 -2.28 -13.47 1.45
N ASP A 177 -3.47 -13.36 0.85
CA ASP A 177 -4.49 -14.39 0.99
C ASP A 177 -4.01 -15.73 0.39
N CYS A 178 -4.12 -16.79 1.17
CA CYS A 178 -3.71 -18.14 0.79
C CYS A 178 -4.61 -18.77 -0.25
N THR A 179 -5.83 -18.26 -0.35
CA THR A 179 -6.88 -18.73 -1.23
C THR A 179 -7.34 -17.56 -2.07
N PRO A 180 -7.49 -17.73 -3.40
CA PRO A 180 -8.08 -16.69 -4.21
C PRO A 180 -9.45 -16.31 -3.65
N PRO A 181 -9.82 -15.02 -3.62
CA PRO A 181 -11.17 -14.63 -3.27
C PRO A 181 -12.14 -15.19 -4.31
N GLU A 182 -13.25 -15.76 -3.83
CA GLU A 182 -14.33 -16.29 -4.65
C GLU A 182 -15.60 -15.45 -4.42
N PRO A 183 -16.21 -14.85 -5.48
CA PRO A 183 -15.75 -14.88 -6.86
C PRO A 183 -14.48 -14.05 -7.08
N PHE A 184 -13.63 -14.49 -8.01
CA PHE A 184 -12.48 -13.69 -8.42
C PHE A 184 -12.94 -12.32 -8.94
N SER A 185 -12.32 -11.27 -8.41
CA SER A 185 -12.45 -9.90 -8.89
C SER A 185 -11.07 -9.35 -9.21
N GLU A 186 -10.95 -8.62 -10.33
CA GLU A 186 -9.75 -7.85 -10.66
C GLU A 186 -9.38 -6.88 -9.53
N GLN A 187 -10.38 -6.46 -8.75
CA GLN A 187 -10.26 -5.58 -7.58
C GLN A 187 -9.74 -6.29 -6.33
N SER A 188 -9.30 -7.55 -6.42
CA SER A 188 -8.66 -8.24 -5.30
C SER A 188 -7.14 -8.30 -5.41
N LEU A 189 -6.60 -7.87 -6.55
CA LEU A 189 -5.18 -7.76 -6.79
C LEU A 189 -4.72 -6.33 -6.54
N THR A 190 -3.53 -6.21 -5.98
CA THR A 190 -2.78 -4.96 -5.92
C THR A 190 -1.39 -5.18 -6.51
N ALA A 191 -0.75 -4.10 -6.93
CA ALA A 191 0.61 -4.13 -7.44
C ALA A 191 1.51 -3.28 -6.54
N VAL A 192 2.63 -3.86 -6.12
CA VAL A 192 3.56 -3.20 -5.18
C VAL A 192 4.98 -3.24 -5.71
N SER A 193 5.80 -2.33 -5.20
CA SER A 193 7.22 -2.30 -5.50
C SER A 193 7.92 -3.50 -4.87
N VAL A 194 8.79 -4.18 -5.62
CA VAL A 194 9.67 -5.23 -5.09
C VAL A 194 10.74 -4.67 -4.14
N LYS A 195 10.99 -3.35 -4.20
CA LYS A 195 11.94 -2.63 -3.34
C LYS A 195 11.31 -2.18 -2.02
N ALA A 196 9.99 -2.12 -1.94
CA ALA A 196 9.27 -1.75 -0.74
C ALA A 196 9.15 -2.95 0.21
N ASP A 197 9.40 -2.73 1.50
CA ASP A 197 9.13 -3.71 2.55
C ASP A 197 7.65 -3.66 2.99
N VAL A 198 6.77 -4.02 2.06
CA VAL A 198 5.31 -3.94 2.30
C VAL A 198 4.89 -4.87 3.44
N THR A 199 5.57 -6.01 3.62
CA THR A 199 5.29 -6.91 4.74
C THR A 199 5.71 -6.27 6.06
N GLY A 200 6.92 -5.70 6.16
CA GLY A 200 7.34 -4.95 7.34
C GLY A 200 6.37 -3.82 7.68
N GLU A 201 5.94 -3.06 6.67
CA GLU A 201 5.06 -1.91 6.91
C GLU A 201 3.61 -2.25 7.23
N LEU A 202 3.10 -3.41 6.81
CA LEU A 202 1.74 -3.83 7.15
C LEU A 202 1.67 -4.72 8.40
N CYS A 203 2.73 -5.49 8.67
CA CYS A 203 2.74 -6.47 9.75
C CYS A 203 3.35 -5.96 11.05
N GLY A 204 4.17 -4.90 10.99
CA GLY A 204 4.97 -4.47 12.14
C GLY A 204 6.09 -5.46 12.46
N ALA A 205 6.55 -5.46 13.72
CA ALA A 205 7.78 -6.16 14.12
C ALA A 205 7.65 -7.69 14.16
N GLN A 206 6.44 -8.23 14.27
CA GLN A 206 6.17 -9.66 14.42
C GLN A 206 5.14 -10.13 13.40
N PRO A 207 5.54 -10.39 12.14
CA PRO A 207 4.63 -10.91 11.15
C PRO A 207 4.10 -12.30 11.57
N PRO A 208 2.80 -12.56 11.40
CA PRO A 208 2.25 -13.90 11.54
C PRO A 208 2.85 -14.82 10.46
N PRO A 209 2.80 -16.15 10.65
CA PRO A 209 3.23 -17.09 9.64
C PRO A 209 2.37 -16.94 8.38
N CYS A 210 2.94 -16.40 7.31
CA CYS A 210 2.27 -16.29 6.02
C CYS A 210 2.32 -17.62 5.26
N CYS A 211 1.21 -17.96 4.60
CA CYS A 211 1.16 -19.03 3.62
C CYS A 211 1.84 -18.63 2.30
N ALA A 212 2.02 -19.61 1.41
CA ALA A 212 2.33 -19.30 0.03
C ALA A 212 1.09 -18.66 -0.65
N PRO A 213 1.25 -17.54 -1.38
CA PRO A 213 0.13 -16.92 -2.07
C PRO A 213 -0.43 -17.87 -3.13
N ALA A 214 -1.75 -17.80 -3.33
CA ALA A 214 -2.40 -18.53 -4.40
C ALA A 214 -1.90 -18.06 -5.77
N ALA A 215 -1.97 -18.92 -6.78
CA ALA A 215 -1.61 -18.56 -8.15
C ALA A 215 -2.46 -17.38 -8.64
N TYR A 216 -1.80 -16.35 -9.18
CA TYR A 216 -2.50 -15.22 -9.78
C TYR A 216 -3.28 -15.64 -11.05
N PRO A 217 -4.37 -14.93 -11.39
CA PRO A 217 -5.16 -15.21 -12.58
C PRO A 217 -4.32 -15.12 -13.85
N LYS A 218 -4.65 -15.95 -14.84
CA LYS A 218 -3.96 -15.94 -16.13
C LYS A 218 -4.12 -14.57 -16.80
N GLY A 219 -3.01 -13.96 -17.17
CA GLY A 219 -2.99 -12.67 -17.86
C GLY A 219 -2.88 -11.46 -16.92
N ALA A 220 -3.01 -11.65 -15.60
CA ALA A 220 -2.67 -10.61 -14.64
C ALA A 220 -1.16 -10.37 -14.63
N VAL A 221 -0.75 -9.11 -14.75
CA VAL A 221 0.65 -8.67 -14.65
C VAL A 221 0.73 -7.39 -13.83
N ALA A 222 1.82 -7.22 -13.07
CA ALA A 222 2.17 -5.94 -12.49
C ALA A 222 3.05 -5.17 -13.47
N TRP A 223 2.84 -3.87 -13.62
CA TRP A 223 3.62 -3.04 -14.52
C TRP A 223 3.80 -1.63 -13.94
N CYS A 224 4.78 -0.90 -14.45
CA CYS A 224 5.09 0.44 -13.96
C CYS A 224 4.33 1.50 -14.76
N ASN A 225 3.31 2.08 -14.14
CA ASN A 225 2.43 3.08 -14.74
C ASN A 225 2.61 4.43 -14.02
N ALA A 226 3.06 5.45 -14.76
CA ALA A 226 3.25 6.81 -14.22
C ALA A 226 4.12 6.89 -12.94
N GLY A 227 5.09 5.99 -12.78
CA GLY A 227 5.99 5.94 -11.63
C GLY A 227 5.48 5.10 -10.45
N HIS A 228 4.29 4.50 -10.57
CA HIS A 228 3.72 3.60 -9.58
C HIS A 228 3.33 2.25 -10.19
N CYS A 229 3.45 1.20 -9.39
CA CYS A 229 3.04 -0.14 -9.76
C CYS A 229 1.52 -0.21 -9.86
N ASP A 230 1.04 -0.79 -10.95
CA ASP A 230 -0.38 -0.92 -11.25
C ASP A 230 -0.65 -2.34 -11.75
N VAL A 231 -1.91 -2.77 -11.68
CA VAL A 231 -2.37 -4.08 -12.15
C VAL A 231 -2.87 -3.93 -13.58
N ALA A 232 -2.38 -4.79 -14.48
CA ALA A 232 -2.92 -4.89 -15.83
C ALA A 232 -3.32 -6.33 -16.14
N PHE A 233 -4.35 -6.47 -16.98
CA PHE A 233 -4.76 -7.74 -17.54
C PHE A 233 -4.48 -7.73 -19.04
N ALA A 234 -3.79 -8.75 -19.52
CA ALA A 234 -3.69 -8.99 -20.96
C ALA A 234 -5.12 -9.20 -21.50
N LEU A 235 -5.56 -8.31 -22.39
CA LEU A 235 -6.80 -8.52 -23.14
C LEU A 235 -6.65 -9.85 -23.89
N GLY A 236 -7.40 -10.86 -23.46
CA GLY A 236 -7.34 -12.18 -24.07
C GLY A 236 -7.57 -12.09 -25.58
N ASN A 237 -6.63 -12.60 -26.37
CA ASN A 237 -6.87 -12.89 -27.79
C ASN A 237 -7.75 -14.13 -27.92
#